data_AF-A0A1C4Z3G2-F1
#
_entry.id   AF-A0A1C4Z3G2-F1
#
_cell.length_a   1.000
_cell.length_b   1.000
_cell.length_c   1.000
_cell.angle_alpha   90.00
_cell.angle_beta   90.00
_cell.angle_gamma   90.00
#
_symmetry.space_group_name_H-M   'P 1'
#
loop_
_entity.id
_entity.type
_entity.pdbx_description
1 polymer ?
#
loop_
_entity_poly.entity_id
_entity_poly.type
_entity_poly.pdbx_seq_one_letter_code
_entity_poly.pdbx_strand_id
1 'polypeptide(L)'
;MRGRRWKTLLVTMALALGGLVGAAATPAAADPPGGTLRGVYYDGQFCNSWGSEGARTGLWSWYYCEYRQSGPTGPGFYFLWTFTY
;
A
#
# COMPACT_ATOMS: atom_id res chain seq x y z
N MET A 1 -14.27 44.76 -4.24
CA MET A 1 -14.41 43.49 -3.47
C MET A 1 -14.60 42.31 -4.44
N ARG A 2 -13.52 41.68 -4.92
CA ARG A 2 -13.57 40.49 -5.80
C ARG A 2 -12.31 39.66 -5.61
N GLY A 3 -12.38 38.58 -4.83
CA GLY A 3 -11.21 37.72 -4.61
C GLY A 3 -11.48 36.46 -3.78
N ARG A 4 -12.73 35.99 -3.71
CA ARG A 4 -13.12 34.93 -2.76
C ARG A 4 -13.95 33.81 -3.41
N ARG A 5 -13.56 33.33 -4.60
CA ARG A 5 -14.30 32.24 -5.30
C ARG A 5 -13.44 31.16 -5.97
N TRP A 6 -12.14 31.07 -5.70
CA TRP A 6 -11.25 30.11 -6.38
C TRP A 6 -10.79 28.92 -5.53
N LYS A 7 -11.20 28.84 -4.25
CA LYS A 7 -10.74 27.77 -3.35
C LYS A 7 -11.61 26.49 -3.39
N THR A 8 -12.77 26.53 -4.04
CA THR A 8 -13.74 25.42 -3.99
C THR A 8 -13.60 24.38 -5.09
N LEU A 9 -12.75 24.63 -6.11
CA LEU A 9 -12.66 23.75 -7.30
C LEU A 9 -11.61 22.62 -7.17
N LEU A 10 -10.70 22.68 -6.20
CA LEU A 10 -9.65 21.66 -6.05
C LEU A 10 -10.08 20.45 -5.20
N VAL A 11 -11.14 20.57 -4.39
CA VAL A 11 -11.56 19.49 -3.48
C VAL A 11 -12.29 18.37 -4.22
N THR A 12 -12.93 18.64 -5.36
CA THR A 12 -13.72 17.62 -6.08
C THR A 12 -12.88 16.68 -6.94
N MET A 13 -11.70 17.08 -7.42
CA MET A 13 -10.83 16.16 -8.19
C MET A 13 -10.11 15.12 -7.31
N ALA A 14 -9.88 15.41 -6.03
CA ALA A 14 -9.26 14.44 -5.12
C ALA A 14 -10.19 13.25 -4.80
N LEU A 15 -11.51 13.48 -4.82
CA LEU A 15 -12.50 12.43 -4.56
C LEU A 15 -12.78 11.54 -5.78
N ALA A 16 -12.54 12.03 -7.00
CA ALA A 16 -12.75 11.26 -8.22
C ALA A 16 -11.71 10.12 -8.42
N LEU A 17 -10.53 10.24 -7.82
CA LEU A 17 -9.51 9.17 -7.81
C LEU A 17 -9.73 8.14 -6.69
N GLY A 18 -10.60 8.41 -5.72
CA GLY A 18 -10.90 7.50 -4.61
C GLY A 18 -11.95 6.43 -4.93
N GLY A 19 -12.62 6.52 -6.07
CA GLY A 19 -13.81 5.69 -6.39
C GLY A 19 -13.57 4.43 -7.23
N LEU A 20 -12.32 4.07 -7.55
CA LEU A 20 -11.99 3.04 -8.54
C LEU A 20 -11.25 1.80 -8.00
N VAL A 21 -11.42 1.46 -6.71
CA VAL A 21 -10.94 0.18 -6.17
C VAL A 21 -12.10 -0.63 -5.60
N GLY A 22 -13.11 -0.85 -6.43
CA GLY A 22 -14.12 -1.89 -6.27
C GLY A 22 -13.69 -3.19 -6.94
N ALA A 23 -12.42 -3.59 -6.79
CA ALA A 23 -11.99 -4.94 -7.17
C ALA A 23 -12.36 -5.88 -6.02
N ALA A 24 -13.04 -6.98 -6.33
CA ALA A 24 -13.40 -8.03 -5.39
C ALA A 24 -12.30 -8.24 -4.36
N ALA A 25 -12.59 -7.93 -3.09
CA ALA A 25 -11.67 -8.19 -2.00
C ALA A 25 -11.54 -9.71 -1.89
N THR A 26 -10.53 -10.26 -2.58
CA THR A 26 -9.98 -11.56 -2.21
C THR A 26 -9.73 -11.49 -0.71
N PRO A 27 -10.19 -12.47 0.10
CA PRO A 27 -9.98 -12.43 1.53
C PRO A 27 -8.50 -12.13 1.76
N ALA A 28 -8.21 -11.02 2.44
CA ALA A 28 -6.85 -10.63 2.79
C ALA A 28 -6.24 -11.87 3.41
N ALA A 29 -5.25 -12.45 2.72
CA ALA A 29 -4.59 -13.64 3.20
C ALA A 29 -4.16 -13.33 4.63
N ALA A 30 -4.62 -14.16 5.57
CA ALA A 30 -4.44 -13.91 6.99
C ALA A 30 -3.00 -13.51 7.24
N ASP A 31 -2.82 -12.34 7.86
CA ASP A 31 -1.51 -11.77 8.14
C ASP A 31 -0.63 -12.88 8.76
N PRO A 32 0.62 -13.08 8.30
CA PRO A 32 1.51 -14.05 8.94
C PRO A 32 1.57 -13.76 10.44
N PRO A 33 1.57 -14.78 11.32
CA PRO A 33 1.45 -14.58 12.77
C PRO A 33 2.54 -13.61 13.28
N GLY A 34 2.11 -12.47 13.80
CA GLY A 34 2.97 -11.38 14.29
C GLY A 34 3.39 -10.34 13.23
N GLY A 35 2.98 -10.50 11.98
CA GLY A 35 3.26 -9.57 10.88
C GLY A 35 2.12 -8.58 10.66
N THR A 36 2.46 -7.31 10.48
CA THR A 36 1.51 -6.25 10.09
C THR A 36 1.71 -5.89 8.62
N LEU A 37 0.65 -5.92 7.82
CA LEU A 37 0.69 -5.45 6.43
C LEU A 37 0.93 -3.94 6.42
N ARG A 38 2.05 -3.49 5.84
CA ARG A 38 2.42 -2.08 5.79
C ARG A 38 2.16 -1.45 4.43
N GLY A 39 2.24 -2.22 3.36
CA GLY A 39 2.06 -1.72 2.00
C GLY A 39 2.03 -2.82 0.94
N VAL A 40 1.60 -2.46 -0.26
CA VAL A 40 1.55 -3.34 -1.42
C VAL A 40 2.23 -2.63 -2.59
N TYR A 41 3.14 -3.32 -3.27
CA TYR A 41 4.00 -2.77 -4.32
C TYR A 41 3.87 -3.59 -5.59
N TYR A 42 3.95 -2.95 -6.76
CA TYR A 42 4.04 -3.67 -8.04
C TYR A 42 5.43 -4.25 -8.29
N ASP A 43 6.45 -3.64 -7.67
CA ASP A 43 7.84 -3.98 -7.89
C ASP A 43 8.48 -4.51 -6.60
N GLY A 44 9.17 -5.65 -6.74
CA GLY A 44 9.81 -6.33 -5.63
C GLY A 44 11.03 -5.58 -5.09
N GLN A 45 11.74 -4.80 -5.93
CA GLN A 45 12.85 -3.98 -5.45
C GLN A 45 12.34 -2.83 -4.59
N PHE A 46 11.24 -2.20 -4.97
CA PHE A 46 10.59 -1.17 -4.16
C PHE A 46 10.12 -1.71 -2.81
N CYS A 47 9.49 -2.88 -2.78
CA CYS A 47 9.11 -3.53 -1.54
C CYS A 47 10.31 -3.75 -0.62
N ASN A 48 11.40 -4.30 -1.16
CA ASN A 48 12.62 -4.56 -0.39
C ASN A 48 13.35 -3.28 0.04
N SER A 49 13.38 -2.25 -0.79
CA SER A 49 13.99 -0.96 -0.46
C SER A 49 13.28 -0.31 0.71
N TRP A 50 11.95 -0.26 0.68
CA TRP A 50 11.16 0.32 1.78
C TRP A 50 11.28 -0.53 3.05
N GLY A 51 11.16 -1.85 2.91
CA GLY A 51 11.38 -2.81 3.99
C GLY A 51 12.73 -2.66 4.68
N SER A 52 13.81 -2.59 3.90
CA SER A 52 15.17 -2.44 4.41
C SER A 52 15.37 -1.09 5.10
N GLU A 53 14.84 -0.01 4.53
CA GLU A 53 14.94 1.31 5.13
C GLU A 53 14.27 1.34 6.50
N GLY A 54 13.02 0.88 6.61
CA GLY A 54 12.33 0.88 7.90
C GLY A 54 12.97 -0.05 8.94
N ALA A 55 13.62 -1.14 8.52
CA ALA A 55 14.40 -1.98 9.42
C ALA A 55 15.66 -1.25 9.92
N ARG A 56 16.33 -0.49 9.05
CA ARG A 56 17.51 0.31 9.39
C ARG A 56 17.18 1.50 10.30
N THR A 57 16.04 2.14 10.08
CA THR A 57 15.60 3.30 10.88
C THR A 57 14.82 2.90 12.13
N GLY A 58 14.61 1.60 12.37
CA GLY A 58 13.93 1.09 13.56
C GLY A 58 12.40 1.25 13.56
N LEU A 59 11.78 1.43 12.39
CA LEU A 59 10.31 1.40 12.26
C LEU A 59 9.74 0.00 12.49
N TRP A 60 10.53 -1.04 12.22
CA TRP A 60 10.23 -2.44 12.50
C TRP A 60 11.52 -3.24 12.72
N SER A 61 11.44 -4.33 13.47
CA SER A 61 12.58 -5.23 13.77
C SER A 61 12.92 -6.11 12.57
N TRP A 62 11.90 -6.53 11.81
CA TRP A 62 12.06 -7.38 10.63
C TRP A 62 10.99 -7.08 9.57
N TYR A 63 11.27 -7.43 8.32
CA TYR A 63 10.32 -7.30 7.21
C TYR A 63 10.36 -8.49 6.27
N TYR A 64 9.26 -8.70 5.54
CA TYR A 64 9.13 -9.73 4.53
C TYR A 64 8.29 -9.21 3.36
N CYS A 65 8.79 -9.43 2.13
CA CYS A 65 8.07 -9.10 0.90
C CYS A 65 7.48 -10.37 0.29
N GLU A 66 6.17 -10.51 0.36
CA GLU A 66 5.44 -11.66 -0.17
C GLU A 66 4.89 -11.36 -1.57
N TYR A 67 5.27 -12.16 -2.57
CA TYR A 67 4.67 -12.05 -3.89
C TYR A 67 3.33 -12.80 -3.95
N ARG A 68 2.27 -12.11 -4.35
CA ARG A 68 0.92 -12.64 -4.53
C ARG A 68 0.40 -12.27 -5.91
N GLN A 69 -0.05 -13.27 -6.65
CA GLN A 69 -0.71 -13.04 -7.94
C GLN A 69 -2.17 -12.67 -7.73
N SER A 70 -2.65 -11.60 -8.38
CA SER A 70 -4.07 -11.23 -8.35
C SER A 70 -4.88 -12.13 -9.29
N GLY A 71 -5.11 -13.37 -8.86
CA GLY A 71 -5.85 -14.36 -9.64
C GLY A 71 -5.01 -15.06 -10.72
N PRO A 72 -5.60 -15.98 -11.50
CA PRO A 72 -4.87 -16.89 -12.38
C PRO A 72 -4.14 -16.22 -13.55
N THR A 73 -4.52 -15.00 -13.92
CA THR A 73 -3.92 -14.24 -15.03
C THR A 73 -3.64 -12.77 -14.70
N GLY A 74 -3.87 -12.35 -13.46
CA GLY A 74 -3.68 -10.95 -13.07
C GLY A 74 -2.22 -10.61 -12.74
N PRO A 75 -1.92 -9.29 -12.62
CA PRO A 75 -0.61 -8.83 -12.21
C PRO A 75 -0.28 -9.34 -10.80
N GLY A 76 1.00 -9.57 -10.57
CA GLY A 76 1.53 -9.88 -9.25
C GLY A 76 1.82 -8.63 -8.45
N PHE A 77 1.66 -8.75 -7.14
CA PHE A 77 1.90 -7.70 -6.17
C PHE A 77 2.80 -8.22 -5.06
N TYR A 78 3.63 -7.35 -4.54
CA TYR A 78 4.50 -7.61 -3.40
C TYR A 78 3.93 -6.95 -2.15
N PHE A 79 3.51 -7.77 -1.19
CA PHE A 79 2.96 -7.35 0.08
C PHE A 79 4.11 -7.22 1.09
N LEU A 80 4.27 -6.03 1.64
CA LEU A 80 5.26 -5.77 2.67
C LEU A 80 4.67 -6.05 4.05
N TRP A 81 5.14 -7.14 4.64
CA TRP A 81 4.89 -7.51 6.02
C TRP A 81 6.01 -6.99 6.91
N THR A 82 5.63 -6.42 8.06
CA THR A 82 6.57 -5.83 9.02
C THR A 82 6.32 -6.42 10.41
N PHE A 83 7.39 -6.59 11.19
CA PHE A 83 7.33 -7.25 12.49
C PHE A 83 8.05 -6.42 13.55
N THR A 84 7.42 -6.28 14.71
CA THR A 84 7.94 -5.51 15.86
C THR A 84 8.02 -6.47 17.05
N TYR A 85 9.10 -7.24 17.13
CA TYR A 85 9.39 -8.10 18.29
C TYR A 85 10.11 -7.31 19.37
#